data_AF-A0A3D2FCH5-F1
#
_entry.id   AF-A0A3D2FCH5-F1
#
_cell.length_a   1.000
_cell.length_b   1.000
_cell.length_c   1.000
_cell.angle_alpha   90.00
_cell.angle_beta   90.00
_cell.angle_gamma   90.00
#
_symmetry.space_group_name_H-M   'P 1'
#
loop_
_entity.id
_entity.type
_entity.pdbx_description
1 polymer ?
#
loop_
_entity_poly.entity_id
_entity_poly.type
_entity_poly.pdbx_seq_one_letter_code
_entity_poly.pdbx_strand_id
1 'polypeptide(L)'
;MTEILIQNADTILTMDDARRELSGADVLIRDGQIVEVGHGLRTTGEVINAAGCVVTPGLVNTHHHLYQTLTRAVPGGQDALLFGWLQTLYP
;
A
#
# COMPACT_ATOMS: atom_id res chain seq x y z
N MET A 1 7.51 19.72 -13.94
CA MET A 1 6.93 18.37 -13.81
C MET A 1 7.56 17.71 -12.62
N THR A 2 6.76 17.10 -11.76
CA THR A 2 7.25 16.36 -10.60
C THR A 2 7.56 14.94 -11.04
N GLU A 3 8.79 14.48 -10.81
CA GLU A 3 9.20 13.10 -11.09
C GLU A 3 9.69 12.44 -9.80
N ILE A 4 9.31 11.17 -9.61
CA ILE A 4 9.80 10.30 -8.55
C ILE A 4 10.22 8.98 -9.21
N LEU A 5 11.44 8.52 -8.92
CA LEU A 5 11.93 7.21 -9.28
C LEU A 5 12.08 6.35 -8.02
N ILE A 6 11.33 5.26 -7.92
CA ILE A 6 11.58 4.20 -6.95
C ILE A 6 12.59 3.26 -7.61
N GLN A 7 13.80 3.18 -7.08
CA GLN A 7 14.93 2.49 -7.70
C GLN A 7 15.38 1.27 -6.89
N ASN A 8 15.87 0.24 -7.57
CA ASN A 8 16.51 -0.95 -6.98
C ASN A 8 15.61 -1.76 -6.03
N ALA A 9 14.31 -1.81 -6.27
CA ALA A 9 13.44 -2.69 -5.49
C ALA A 9 13.86 -4.16 -5.69
N ASP A 10 14.02 -4.92 -4.62
CA ASP A 10 14.37 -6.34 -4.69
C ASP A 10 13.31 -7.12 -5.48
N THR A 11 12.03 -6.75 -5.30
CA THR A 11 10.91 -7.28 -6.08
C THR A 11 9.86 -6.21 -6.32
N ILE A 12 9.35 -6.14 -7.55
CA ILE A 12 8.15 -5.38 -7.92
C ILE A 12 7.06 -6.39 -8.33
N LEU A 13 6.00 -6.46 -7.53
CA LEU A 13 4.78 -7.18 -7.86
C LEU A 13 3.89 -6.25 -8.70
N THR A 14 3.68 -6.55 -9.98
CA THR A 14 2.95 -5.62 -10.87
C THR A 14 1.44 -5.79 -10.82
N MET A 15 0.96 -7.02 -10.64
CA MET A 15 -0.44 -7.40 -10.85
C MET A 15 -0.99 -7.02 -12.25
N ASP A 16 -0.12 -6.90 -13.27
CA ASP A 16 -0.56 -6.73 -14.65
C ASP A 16 -1.16 -8.01 -15.25
N ASP A 17 -1.69 -7.94 -16.47
CA ASP A 17 -2.37 -9.05 -17.15
C ASP A 17 -1.47 -10.29 -17.31
N ALA A 18 -0.16 -10.07 -17.42
CA ALA A 18 0.84 -11.13 -17.53
C ALA A 18 1.35 -11.62 -16.17
N ARG A 19 0.86 -11.05 -15.06
CA ARG A 19 1.26 -11.36 -13.68
C ARG A 19 2.76 -11.27 -13.50
N ARG A 20 3.40 -10.25 -14.06
CA ARG A 20 4.85 -10.09 -13.94
C ARG A 20 5.27 -9.77 -12.51
N GLU A 21 6.37 -10.41 -12.10
CA GLU A 21 7.16 -10.06 -10.93
C GLU A 21 8.57 -9.74 -11.42
N LEU A 22 9.09 -8.57 -11.07
CA LEU A 22 10.40 -8.10 -11.53
C LEU A 22 11.37 -8.05 -10.35
N SER A 23 12.54 -8.66 -10.50
CA SER A 23 13.61 -8.58 -9.50
C SER A 23 14.58 -7.46 -9.83
N GLY A 24 15.01 -6.68 -8.82
CA GLY A 24 16.00 -5.61 -8.98
C GLY A 24 15.57 -4.51 -9.94
N ALA A 25 14.31 -4.08 -9.84
CA ALA A 25 13.66 -3.21 -10.82
C ALA A 25 13.24 -1.86 -10.22
N ASP A 26 12.72 -0.98 -11.09
CA ASP A 26 12.42 0.41 -10.82
C ASP A 26 10.98 0.77 -11.23
N VAL A 27 10.42 1.82 -10.61
CA VAL A 27 9.14 2.45 -10.98
C VAL A 27 9.35 3.94 -11.19
N LEU A 28 9.05 4.44 -12.38
CA LEU A 28 9.08 5.88 -12.68
C LEU A 28 7.68 6.47 -12.63
N ILE A 29 7.53 7.54 -11.86
CA ILE A 29 6.29 8.27 -11.66
C ILE A 29 6.48 9.70 -12.18
N ARG A 30 5.55 10.18 -13.01
CA ARG A 30 5.47 11.58 -13.46
C ARG A 30 4.10 12.14 -13.18
N ASP A 31 4.05 13.31 -12.55
CA ASP A 31 2.82 14.05 -12.25
C ASP A 31 1.71 13.15 -11.65
N GLY A 32 2.11 12.30 -10.69
CA GLY A 32 1.22 11.39 -9.95
C GLY A 32 0.84 10.09 -10.68
N GLN A 33 1.36 9.83 -11.87
CA GLN A 33 1.07 8.63 -12.66
C GLN A 33 2.31 7.78 -12.88
N ILE A 34 2.16 6.46 -12.79
CA ILE A 34 3.22 5.52 -13.17
C ILE A 34 3.36 5.58 -14.69
N VAL A 35 4.53 5.97 -15.18
CA VAL A 35 4.82 6.06 -16.62
C VAL A 35 5.65 4.89 -17.12
N GLU A 36 6.43 4.24 -16.25
CA GLU A 36 7.26 3.11 -16.62
C GLU A 36 7.58 2.22 -15.42
N VAL A 37 7.68 0.91 -15.66
CA VAL A 37 8.10 -0.10 -14.69
C VAL A 37 9.09 -1.03 -15.42
N GLY A 38 10.32 -1.12 -14.94
CA GLY A 38 11.40 -1.79 -15.66
C GLY A 38 12.76 -1.63 -14.98
N HIS A 39 13.85 -1.78 -15.73
CA HIS A 39 15.21 -1.76 -15.18
C HIS A 39 16.02 -0.58 -15.71
N GLY A 40 16.87 -0.02 -14.88
CA GLY A 40 17.82 1.02 -15.30
C GLY A 40 17.15 2.34 -15.65
N LEU A 41 15.97 2.59 -15.06
CA LEU A 41 15.22 3.82 -15.29
C LEU A 41 16.00 5.01 -14.71
N ARG A 42 15.78 6.19 -15.29
CA ARG A 42 16.47 7.43 -14.92
C ARG A 42 15.47 8.56 -14.77
N THR A 43 15.77 9.46 -13.85
CA THR A 43 15.01 10.68 -13.62
C THR A 43 15.97 11.84 -13.34
N THR A 44 15.50 13.07 -13.54
CA THR A 44 16.14 14.28 -12.99
C THR A 44 15.45 14.78 -11.72
N GLY A 45 14.41 14.09 -11.26
CA GLY A 45 13.64 14.40 -10.06
C GLY A 45 14.11 13.64 -8.82
N GLU A 46 13.17 13.33 -7.94
CA GLU A 46 13.44 12.65 -6.69
C GLU A 46 13.73 11.15 -6.92
N VAL A 47 14.71 10.62 -6.18
CA VAL A 47 15.04 9.19 -6.21
C VAL A 47 14.84 8.60 -4.81
N ILE A 48 14.05 7.53 -4.75
CA ILE A 48 13.82 6.71 -3.57
C ILE A 48 14.52 5.37 -3.80
N ASN A 49 15.54 5.06 -2.99
CA ASN A 49 16.20 3.76 -3.06
C ASN A 49 15.39 2.71 -2.26
N ALA A 50 14.90 1.68 -2.94
CA ALA A 50 14.07 0.60 -2.41
C ALA A 50 14.81 -0.75 -2.29
N ALA A 51 16.15 -0.73 -2.28
CA ALA A 51 16.94 -1.94 -2.01
C ALA A 51 16.49 -2.61 -0.71
N GLY A 52 16.34 -3.95 -0.72
CA GLY A 52 15.81 -4.72 0.41
C GLY A 52 14.28 -4.68 0.55
N CYS A 53 13.55 -3.98 -0.33
CA CYS A 53 12.10 -3.83 -0.25
C CYS A 53 11.37 -4.58 -1.37
N VAL A 54 10.13 -4.97 -1.06
CA VAL A 54 9.13 -5.37 -2.06
C VAL A 54 8.24 -4.17 -2.34
N VAL A 55 8.07 -3.82 -3.62
CA VAL A 55 7.12 -2.80 -4.09
C VAL A 55 5.88 -3.53 -4.62
N THR A 56 4.71 -3.12 -4.15
CA THR A 56 3.42 -3.68 -4.56
C THR A 56 2.50 -2.56 -5.07
N PRO A 57 1.40 -2.88 -5.76
CA PRO A 57 0.31 -1.94 -5.90
C PRO A 57 -0.19 -1.56 -4.50
N GLY A 58 -0.70 -0.32 -4.36
CA GLY A 58 -1.32 0.10 -3.11
C GLY A 58 -2.49 -0.83 -2.75
N LEU A 59 -2.55 -1.26 -1.49
CA LEU A 59 -3.66 -2.08 -1.01
C LEU A 59 -4.96 -1.27 -1.05
N VAL A 60 -6.03 -1.87 -1.56
CA VAL A 60 -7.37 -1.25 -1.59
C VAL A 60 -8.18 -1.81 -0.44
N ASN A 61 -8.45 -0.97 0.57
CA ASN A 61 -9.39 -1.32 1.63
C ASN A 61 -10.82 -0.95 1.21
N THR A 62 -11.68 -1.95 0.99
CA THR A 62 -13.05 -1.77 0.49
C THR A 62 -14.11 -1.66 1.59
N HIS A 63 -13.75 -1.83 2.87
CA HIS A 63 -14.69 -1.78 3.98
C HIS A 63 -14.04 -1.30 5.28
N HIS A 64 -14.63 -0.30 5.94
CA HIS A 64 -14.14 0.16 7.24
C HIS A 64 -15.26 0.82 8.06
N HIS A 65 -15.15 0.76 9.39
CA HIS A 65 -15.88 1.61 10.33
C HIS A 65 -14.90 2.56 11.01
N LEU A 66 -14.59 3.71 10.36
CA LEU A 66 -13.43 4.53 10.73
C LEU A 66 -13.47 5.03 12.18
N TYR A 67 -14.65 5.43 12.66
CA TYR A 67 -14.82 5.95 14.02
C TYR A 67 -14.52 4.91 15.11
N GLN A 68 -14.61 3.61 14.80
CA GLN A 68 -14.31 2.54 15.76
C GLN A 68 -12.83 2.45 16.12
N THR A 69 -11.97 3.19 15.43
CA THR A 69 -10.57 3.37 15.84
C THR A 69 -10.47 3.93 17.26
N LEU A 70 -11.45 4.74 17.70
CA LEU A 70 -11.49 5.33 19.04
C LEU A 70 -11.88 4.34 20.14
N THR A 71 -12.43 3.17 19.77
CA THR A 71 -12.98 2.18 20.71
C THR A 71 -12.35 0.80 20.50
N ARG A 72 -11.06 0.77 20.16
CA ARG A 72 -10.31 -0.49 20.04
C ARG A 72 -10.13 -1.12 21.42
N ALA A 73 -10.34 -2.43 21.51
CA ALA A 73 -10.13 -3.22 22.72
C ALA A 73 -10.89 -2.71 23.97
N VAL A 74 -12.11 -2.18 23.82
CA VAL A 74 -13.00 -1.87 24.96
C VAL A 74 -13.33 -3.18 25.71
N PRO A 75 -12.99 -3.32 27.01
CA PRO A 75 -13.13 -4.59 27.74
C PRO A 75 -14.51 -5.25 27.62
N GLY A 76 -15.59 -4.46 27.69
CA GLY A 76 -16.97 -4.99 27.58
C GLY A 76 -17.34 -5.52 26.17
N GLY A 77 -16.57 -5.18 25.14
CA GLY A 77 -16.80 -5.63 23.76
C GLY A 77 -15.84 -6.73 23.29
N GLN A 78 -14.77 -7.04 24.05
CA GLN A 78 -13.74 -7.98 23.58
C GLN A 78 -14.27 -9.41 23.42
N ASP A 79 -14.98 -9.89 24.45
CA ASP A 79 -15.48 -11.27 24.52
C ASP A 79 -17.01 -11.36 24.41
N ALA A 80 -17.66 -10.25 24.05
CA ALA A 80 -19.11 -10.22 23.88
C ALA A 80 -19.54 -10.91 22.57
N LEU A 81 -20.68 -11.59 22.61
CA LEU A 81 -21.37 -11.98 21.37
C LEU A 81 -21.78 -10.73 20.58
N LEU A 82 -22.06 -10.89 19.28
CA LEU A 82 -22.34 -9.78 18.35
C LEU A 82 -23.30 -8.72 18.91
N PHE A 83 -24.42 -9.12 19.51
CA PHE A 83 -25.39 -8.15 20.06
C PHE A 83 -24.89 -7.43 21.31
N GLY A 84 -24.10 -8.10 22.16
CA GLY A 84 -23.45 -7.45 23.31
C GLY A 84 -22.37 -6.47 22.86
N TRP A 85 -21.62 -6.81 21.81
CA TRP A 85 -20.67 -5.90 21.17
C TRP A 85 -21.35 -4.68 20.56
N LEU A 86 -22.47 -4.87 19.87
CA LEU A 86 -23.27 -3.77 19.30
C LEU A 86 -23.76 -2.83 20.40
N GLN A 87 -24.40 -3.35 21.45
CA GLN A 87 -24.85 -2.53 22.58
C GLN A 87 -23.71 -1.80 23.30
N THR A 88 -22.53 -2.41 23.37
CA THR A 88 -21.37 -1.81 24.04
C THR A 88 -20.71 -0.70 23.20
N LEU A 89 -20.61 -0.88 21.88
CA LEU A 89 -19.88 0.04 21.00
C LEU A 89 -20.76 1.00 20.21
N TYR A 90 -22.08 0.82 20.28
CA TYR A 90 -23.10 1.67 19.66
C TYR A 90 -24.20 2.01 20.69
N PRO A 91 -23.87 2.70 21.79
CA PRO A 91 -24.88 3.15 22.74
C PRO A 91 -25.84 4.16 22.12
#